data_AF-A0A1Y1WPB1-F1
#
_entry.id   AF-A0A1Y1WPB1-F1
#
_cell.length_a   1.000
_cell.length_b   1.000
_cell.length_c   1.000
_cell.angle_alpha   90.00
_cell.angle_beta   90.00
_cell.angle_gamma   90.00
#
_symmetry.space_group_name_H-M   'P 1'
#
loop_
_entity.id
_entity.type
_entity.pdbx_description
1 polymer ?
#
loop_
_entity_poly.entity_id
_entity_poly.type
_entity_poly.pdbx_seq_one_letter_code
_entity_poly.pdbx_strand_id
1 'polypeptide(L)'
;LNINEENNNGENPIYWAVHNDNIDIVNLLIRKAKHNHIVLNIDKRNNEGLHPLFLAVRNNNKDITMLLINYAKNNNINLNINDKDQDGNYPLLWSTIKNNKEILTLLMEYAEEKNILLKINENNNNEETPLYWGLYNNNNEIIELLLEYAKKKNI
;
A
#
# COMPACT_ATOMS: atom_id res chain seq x y z
N LEU A 1 -23.93 -11.49 8.72
CA LEU A 1 -22.89 -11.62 7.68
C LEU A 1 -21.56 -11.23 8.32
N ASN A 2 -20.60 -12.14 8.36
CA ASN A 2 -19.25 -11.82 8.83
C ASN A 2 -18.44 -11.23 7.67
N ILE A 3 -18.22 -9.91 7.69
CA ILE A 3 -17.52 -9.20 6.60
C ILE A 3 -15.99 -9.27 6.70
N ASN A 4 -15.47 -9.94 7.73
CA ASN A 4 -14.05 -10.23 7.94
C ASN A 4 -13.72 -11.72 7.81
N GLU A 5 -14.68 -12.55 7.42
CA GLU A 5 -14.44 -13.98 7.21
C GLU A 5 -13.40 -14.18 6.12
N GLU A 6 -12.43 -15.06 6.38
CA GLU A 6 -11.32 -15.36 5.49
C GLU A 6 -11.55 -16.72 4.83
N ASN A 7 -11.21 -16.83 3.54
CA ASN A 7 -11.14 -18.12 2.87
C ASN A 7 -9.85 -18.90 3.28
N ASN A 8 -9.64 -20.08 2.71
CA ASN A 8 -8.44 -20.90 2.98
C ASN A 8 -7.10 -20.23 2.59
N ASN A 9 -7.17 -19.16 1.79
CA ASN A 9 -6.00 -18.37 1.40
C ASN A 9 -5.73 -17.20 2.35
N GLY A 10 -6.58 -16.97 3.37
CA GLY A 10 -6.48 -15.80 4.24
C GLY A 10 -7.08 -14.53 3.61
N GLU A 11 -7.90 -14.67 2.57
CA GLU A 11 -8.49 -13.54 1.83
C GLU A 11 -9.91 -13.28 2.32
N ASN A 12 -10.21 -12.02 2.60
CA ASN A 12 -11.51 -11.57 3.10
C ASN A 12 -12.25 -10.71 2.05
N PRO A 13 -13.50 -10.28 2.30
CA PRO A 13 -14.26 -9.49 1.33
C PRO A 13 -13.59 -8.18 0.90
N ILE A 14 -12.90 -7.47 1.81
CA ILE A 14 -12.23 -6.21 1.47
C ILE A 14 -10.99 -6.44 0.60
N TYR A 15 -10.26 -7.54 0.81
CA TYR A 15 -9.20 -7.98 -0.11
C TYR A 15 -9.74 -8.13 -1.53
N TRP A 16 -10.84 -8.88 -1.72
CA TRP A 16 -11.40 -9.11 -3.06
C TRP A 16 -11.99 -7.85 -3.70
N ALA A 17 -12.56 -6.94 -2.91
CA ALA A 17 -13.04 -5.66 -3.41
C ALA A 17 -11.89 -4.82 -3.99
N VAL A 18 -10.74 -4.79 -3.30
CA VAL A 18 -9.55 -4.07 -3.74
C VAL A 18 -8.82 -4.80 -4.87
N HIS A 19 -8.73 -6.13 -4.82
CA HIS A 19 -8.16 -6.95 -5.89
C HIS A 19 -8.84 -6.67 -7.24
N ASN A 20 -10.16 -6.58 -7.23
CA ASN A 20 -10.97 -6.26 -8.41
C ASN A 20 -11.06 -4.75 -8.72
N ASP A 21 -10.27 -3.92 -8.02
CA ASP A 21 -10.22 -2.46 -8.18
C ASP A 21 -11.58 -1.75 -8.07
N ASN A 22 -12.51 -2.32 -7.28
CA ASN A 22 -13.89 -1.87 -7.21
C ASN A 22 -14.13 -0.95 -6.02
N ILE A 23 -13.95 0.35 -6.24
CA ILE A 23 -14.10 1.39 -5.20
C ILE A 23 -15.51 1.44 -4.59
N ASP A 24 -16.56 1.13 -5.35
CA ASP A 24 -17.95 1.15 -4.86
C ASP A 24 -18.17 0.05 -3.82
N ILE A 25 -17.61 -1.14 -4.06
CA ILE A 25 -17.67 -2.25 -3.10
C ILE A 25 -16.78 -1.97 -1.89
N VAL A 26 -15.60 -1.37 -2.07
CA VAL A 26 -14.75 -0.91 -0.95
C VAL A 26 -15.52 0.05 -0.04
N ASN A 27 -16.17 1.07 -0.62
CA ASN A 27 -16.99 2.03 0.12
C ASN A 27 -18.22 1.39 0.78
N LEU A 28 -18.86 0.42 0.11
CA LEU A 28 -19.97 -0.33 0.69
C LEU A 28 -19.53 -1.11 1.93
N LEU A 29 -18.40 -1.81 1.86
CA LEU A 29 -17.84 -2.58 2.98
C LEU A 29 -17.47 -1.67 4.15
N ILE A 30 -16.79 -0.53 3.91
CA ILE A 30 -16.47 0.45 4.95
C ILE A 30 -17.75 0.99 5.63
N ARG A 31 -18.78 1.34 4.86
CA ARG A 31 -20.07 1.80 5.42
C ARG A 31 -20.75 0.73 6.25
N LYS A 32 -20.77 -0.53 5.78
CA LYS A 32 -21.35 -1.66 6.52
C LYS A 32 -20.58 -1.97 7.79
N ALA A 33 -19.25 -1.92 7.75
CA ALA A 33 -18.39 -2.09 8.92
C ALA A 33 -18.69 -1.02 9.97
N LYS A 34 -18.75 0.26 9.57
CA LYS A 34 -19.10 1.37 10.46
C LYS A 34 -20.50 1.21 11.07
N HIS A 35 -21.50 0.87 10.26
CA HIS A 35 -22.88 0.68 10.73
C HIS A 35 -23.00 -0.46 11.76
N ASN A 36 -22.22 -1.52 11.59
CA ASN A 36 -22.28 -2.70 12.45
C ASN A 36 -21.22 -2.69 13.57
N HIS A 37 -20.48 -1.59 13.74
CA HIS A 37 -19.37 -1.47 14.71
C HIS A 37 -18.30 -2.56 14.56
N ILE A 38 -17.99 -2.92 13.30
CA ILE A 38 -16.94 -3.89 12.95
C ILE A 38 -15.72 -3.11 12.45
N VAL A 39 -14.53 -3.49 12.91
CA VAL A 39 -13.25 -3.03 12.32
C VAL A 39 -12.86 -4.00 11.22
N LEU A 40 -12.64 -3.50 10.00
CA LEU A 40 -12.21 -4.32 8.86
C LEU A 40 -10.77 -4.79 9.03
N ASN A 41 -10.51 -6.06 8.77
CA ASN A 41 -9.15 -6.61 8.74
C ASN A 41 -8.47 -6.23 7.41
N ILE A 42 -7.75 -5.11 7.39
CA ILE A 42 -7.10 -4.58 6.15
C ILE A 42 -5.56 -4.68 6.15
N ASP A 43 -4.97 -5.12 7.26
CA ASP A 43 -3.53 -5.27 7.48
C ASP A 43 -3.06 -6.73 7.47
N LYS A 44 -3.99 -7.68 7.59
CA LYS A 44 -3.69 -9.11 7.49
C LYS A 44 -3.19 -9.48 6.10
N ARG A 45 -2.21 -10.36 6.08
CA ARG A 45 -1.67 -10.95 4.86
C ARG A 45 -2.40 -12.25 4.53
N ASN A 46 -2.61 -12.47 3.24
CA ASN A 46 -2.99 -13.76 2.70
C ASN A 46 -1.76 -14.71 2.65
N ASN A 47 -1.95 -15.94 2.18
CA ASN A 47 -0.89 -16.95 2.05
C ASN A 47 0.23 -16.54 1.07
N GLU A 48 0.00 -15.54 0.21
CA GLU A 48 1.00 -14.97 -0.71
C GLU A 48 1.72 -13.75 -0.12
N GLY A 49 1.43 -13.40 1.14
CA GLY A 49 1.99 -12.22 1.79
C GLY A 49 1.32 -10.89 1.40
N LEU A 50 0.25 -10.93 0.61
CA LEU A 50 -0.45 -9.76 0.09
C LEU A 50 -1.53 -9.27 1.06
N HIS A 51 -1.74 -7.96 1.11
CA HIS A 51 -2.79 -7.30 1.89
C HIS A 51 -3.46 -6.20 1.05
N PRO A 52 -4.67 -5.72 1.41
CA PRO A 52 -5.43 -4.76 0.61
C PRO A 52 -4.65 -3.52 0.14
N LEU A 53 -3.88 -2.85 1.01
CA LEU A 53 -3.10 -1.67 0.61
C LEU A 53 -2.09 -2.01 -0.50
N PHE A 54 -1.40 -3.15 -0.39
CA PHE A 54 -0.45 -3.60 -1.41
C PHE A 54 -1.14 -3.70 -2.78
N LEU A 55 -2.30 -4.34 -2.83
CA LEU A 55 -3.08 -4.51 -4.05
C LEU A 55 -3.51 -3.16 -4.64
N ALA A 56 -3.99 -2.22 -3.82
CA ALA A 56 -4.39 -0.90 -4.28
C ALA A 56 -3.24 -0.13 -4.94
N VAL A 57 -2.04 -0.21 -4.34
CA VAL A 57 -0.81 0.40 -4.88
C VAL A 57 -0.37 -0.30 -6.17
N ARG A 58 -0.36 -1.65 -6.19
CA ARG A 58 -0.02 -2.43 -7.39
C ARG A 58 -0.98 -2.16 -8.56
N ASN A 59 -2.26 -1.98 -8.26
CA ASN A 59 -3.29 -1.60 -9.24
C ASN A 59 -3.18 -0.14 -9.69
N ASN A 60 -2.26 0.64 -9.10
CA ASN A 60 -2.08 2.06 -9.36
C ASN A 60 -3.31 2.92 -9.01
N ASN A 61 -4.16 2.45 -8.09
CA ASN A 61 -5.40 3.12 -7.71
C ASN A 61 -5.20 4.01 -6.48
N LYS A 62 -4.98 5.30 -6.75
CA LYS A 62 -4.76 6.33 -5.71
C LYS A 62 -5.96 6.46 -4.78
N ASP A 63 -7.18 6.38 -5.29
CA ASP A 63 -8.38 6.64 -4.48
C ASP A 63 -8.63 5.50 -3.48
N ILE A 64 -8.47 4.25 -3.90
CA ILE A 64 -8.54 3.10 -2.98
C ILE A 64 -7.37 3.14 -1.99
N THR A 65 -6.15 3.47 -2.45
CA THR A 65 -4.98 3.62 -1.57
C THR A 65 -5.25 4.64 -0.46
N MET A 66 -5.77 5.82 -0.83
CA MET A 66 -6.12 6.88 0.13
C MET A 66 -7.25 6.45 1.07
N LEU A 67 -8.28 5.75 0.57
CA LEU A 67 -9.36 5.22 1.41
C LEU A 67 -8.84 4.24 2.47
N LEU A 68 -7.97 3.31 2.09
CA LEU A 68 -7.40 2.32 3.02
C LEU A 68 -6.49 2.96 4.07
N ILE A 69 -5.63 3.90 3.67
CA ILE A 69 -4.78 4.68 4.59
C ILE A 69 -5.65 5.44 5.60
N ASN A 70 -6.65 6.17 5.13
CA ASN A 70 -7.53 6.94 6.00
C ASN A 70 -8.35 6.04 6.93
N TYR A 71 -8.85 4.90 6.42
CA TYR A 71 -9.54 3.93 7.25
C TYR A 71 -8.63 3.38 8.35
N ALA A 72 -7.38 3.05 8.02
CA ALA A 72 -6.41 2.58 8.99
C ALA A 72 -6.11 3.62 10.07
N LYS A 73 -5.89 4.87 9.69
CA LYS A 73 -5.68 5.99 10.64
C LYS A 73 -6.87 6.12 11.60
N ASN A 74 -8.10 6.11 11.08
CA ASN A 74 -9.32 6.28 11.87
C ASN A 74 -9.64 5.12 12.81
N ASN A 75 -9.09 3.93 12.55
CA ASN A 75 -9.32 2.72 13.35
C ASN A 75 -8.04 2.24 14.07
N ASN A 76 -6.99 3.06 14.12
CA ASN A 76 -5.70 2.76 14.73
C ASN A 76 -5.07 1.44 14.24
N ILE A 77 -5.22 1.14 12.94
CA ILE A 77 -4.62 -0.01 12.28
C ILE A 77 -3.23 0.38 11.77
N ASN A 78 -2.23 -0.48 12.06
CA ASN A 78 -0.88 -0.33 11.55
C ASN A 78 -0.76 -1.07 10.21
N LEU A 79 -0.74 -0.33 9.12
CA LEU A 79 -0.53 -0.91 7.80
C LEU A 79 0.94 -1.26 7.64
N ASN A 80 1.20 -2.47 7.17
CA ASN A 80 2.53 -2.80 6.72
C ASN A 80 2.74 -2.27 5.29
N ILE A 81 3.75 -1.41 5.12
CA ILE A 81 4.03 -0.72 3.85
C ILE A 81 5.41 -1.08 3.28
N ASN A 82 6.12 -2.01 3.94
CA ASN A 82 7.49 -2.45 3.60
C ASN A 82 7.55 -3.94 3.24
N ASP A 83 6.40 -4.57 3.12
CA ASP A 83 6.29 -5.98 2.76
C ASP A 83 6.58 -6.20 1.30
N LYS A 84 7.26 -7.31 1.04
CA LYS A 84 7.60 -7.76 -0.29
C LYS A 84 6.59 -8.83 -0.73
N ASP A 85 6.18 -8.77 -2.00
CA ASP A 85 5.54 -9.90 -2.68
C ASP A 85 6.56 -10.96 -3.09
N GLN A 86 6.10 -12.00 -3.79
CA GLN A 86 6.92 -13.09 -4.31
C GLN A 86 8.03 -12.63 -5.27
N ASP A 87 7.87 -11.49 -5.93
CA ASP A 87 8.86 -10.89 -6.84
C ASP A 87 9.83 -9.96 -6.11
N GLY A 88 9.70 -9.85 -4.78
CA GLY A 88 10.50 -8.95 -3.97
C GLY A 88 10.02 -7.49 -4.02
N ASN A 89 8.91 -7.21 -4.69
CA ASN A 89 8.39 -5.84 -4.82
C ASN A 89 7.60 -5.44 -3.58
N TYR A 90 7.76 -4.19 -3.16
CA TYR A 90 7.07 -3.61 -2.01
C TYR A 90 6.28 -2.36 -2.42
N PRO A 91 5.31 -1.89 -1.62
CA PRO A 91 4.40 -0.81 -2.03
C PRO A 91 5.10 0.43 -2.59
N LEU A 92 6.16 0.90 -1.94
CA LEU A 92 6.91 2.06 -2.43
C LEU A 92 7.52 1.78 -3.82
N LEU A 93 8.14 0.62 -4.03
CA LEU A 93 8.69 0.22 -5.33
C LEU A 93 7.60 0.09 -6.40
N TRP A 94 6.44 -0.48 -6.07
CA TRP A 94 5.30 -0.52 -6.98
C TRP A 94 4.85 0.88 -7.40
N SER A 95 4.81 1.86 -6.48
CA SER A 95 4.46 3.24 -6.81
C SER A 95 5.44 3.88 -7.81
N THR A 96 6.74 3.58 -7.70
CA THR A 96 7.76 4.05 -8.67
C THR A 96 7.74 3.30 -9.99
N ILE A 97 7.50 1.98 -9.98
CA ILE A 97 7.29 1.17 -11.19
C ILE A 97 6.12 1.74 -12.00
N LYS A 98 5.03 2.10 -11.33
CA LYS A 98 3.84 2.72 -11.93
C LYS A 98 4.02 4.21 -12.25
N ASN A 99 5.18 4.78 -11.94
CA ASN A 99 5.50 6.19 -12.12
C ASN A 99 4.46 7.13 -11.47
N ASN A 100 3.88 6.73 -10.34
CA ASN A 100 2.79 7.44 -9.67
C ASN A 100 3.28 8.16 -8.43
N LYS A 101 3.52 9.47 -8.59
CA LYS A 101 3.98 10.35 -7.53
C LYS A 101 2.97 10.47 -6.39
N GLU A 102 1.67 10.54 -6.69
CA GLU A 102 0.64 10.74 -5.67
C GLU A 102 0.59 9.56 -4.69
N ILE A 103 0.67 8.33 -5.19
CA ILE A 103 0.73 7.14 -4.32
C ILE A 103 2.05 7.10 -3.54
N LEU A 104 3.17 7.43 -4.19
CA LEU A 104 4.48 7.52 -3.52
C LEU A 104 4.42 8.48 -2.32
N THR A 105 3.88 9.68 -2.53
CA THR A 105 3.71 10.69 -1.47
C THR A 105 2.79 10.20 -0.36
N LEU A 106 1.65 9.58 -0.68
CA LEU A 106 0.74 9.01 0.33
C LEU A 106 1.43 7.99 1.23
N LEU A 107 2.28 7.12 0.65
CA LEU A 107 3.04 6.13 1.41
C LEU A 107 4.11 6.79 2.29
N MET A 108 4.83 7.80 1.77
CA MET A 108 5.83 8.55 2.54
C MET A 108 5.22 9.33 3.71
N GLU A 109 4.08 9.99 3.50
CA GLU A 109 3.35 10.71 4.53
C GLU A 109 2.84 9.77 5.63
N TYR A 110 2.26 8.63 5.24
CA TYR A 110 1.83 7.62 6.21
C TYR A 110 3.01 7.06 7.00
N ALA A 111 4.15 6.80 6.33
CA ALA A 111 5.36 6.33 6.97
C ALA A 111 5.89 7.33 8.00
N GLU A 112 5.93 8.62 7.65
CA GLU A 112 6.35 9.68 8.56
C GLU A 112 5.44 9.76 9.78
N GLU A 113 4.11 9.78 9.57
CA GLU A 113 3.13 9.85 10.66
C GLU A 113 3.24 8.67 11.64
N LYS A 114 3.52 7.47 11.11
CA LYS A 114 3.63 6.23 11.90
C LYS A 114 5.05 5.91 12.34
N ASN A 115 6.02 6.78 12.07
CA ASN A 115 7.45 6.56 12.34
C ASN A 115 7.99 5.25 11.74
N ILE A 116 7.53 4.90 10.54
CA ILE A 116 8.00 3.75 9.76
C ILE A 116 9.17 4.20 8.88
N LEU A 117 10.30 3.50 8.96
CA LEU A 117 11.41 3.70 8.03
C LEU A 117 11.11 2.95 6.72
N LEU A 118 10.98 3.69 5.61
CA LEU A 118 10.75 3.09 4.30
C LEU A 118 12.04 2.45 3.77
N LYS A 119 11.87 1.29 3.13
CA LYS A 119 12.95 0.51 2.51
C LYS A 119 13.37 1.07 1.14
N ILE A 120 13.74 2.35 1.05
CA ILE A 120 13.99 3.02 -0.25
C ILE A 120 15.20 2.49 -1.04
N ASN A 121 16.13 1.81 -0.37
CA ASN A 121 17.37 1.28 -0.96
C ASN A 121 17.33 -0.25 -1.17
N GLU A 122 16.20 -0.89 -0.88
CA GLU A 122 16.06 -2.35 -1.02
C GLU A 122 15.70 -2.72 -2.46
N ASN A 123 16.31 -3.80 -2.93
CA ASN A 123 16.06 -4.35 -4.26
C ASN A 123 14.89 -5.34 -4.26
N ASN A 124 14.19 -5.44 -5.39
CA ASN A 124 13.39 -6.62 -5.73
C ASN A 124 14.27 -7.76 -6.26
N ASN A 125 13.65 -8.86 -6.71
CA ASN A 125 14.37 -10.03 -7.21
C ASN A 125 15.12 -9.79 -8.54
N ASN A 126 14.84 -8.68 -9.22
CA ASN A 126 15.52 -8.24 -10.45
C ASN A 126 16.60 -7.18 -10.19
N GLU A 127 16.98 -6.96 -8.92
CA GLU A 127 17.95 -5.94 -8.51
C GLU A 127 17.48 -4.49 -8.74
N GLU A 128 16.17 -4.27 -8.88
CA GLU A 128 15.60 -2.94 -9.14
C GLU A 128 15.23 -2.22 -7.85
N THR A 129 15.52 -0.92 -7.80
CA THR A 129 15.19 -0.01 -6.69
C THR A 129 14.16 1.05 -7.10
N PRO A 130 13.55 1.76 -6.14
CA PRO A 130 12.73 2.93 -6.42
C PRO A 130 13.48 3.98 -7.24
N LEU A 131 14.76 4.21 -6.94
CA LEU A 131 15.59 5.16 -7.69
C LEU A 131 15.85 4.69 -9.13
N TYR A 132 16.09 3.39 -9.35
CA TYR A 132 16.20 2.81 -10.69
C TYR A 132 14.97 3.13 -11.54
N TRP A 133 13.77 2.90 -11.01
CA TRP A 133 12.52 3.17 -11.74
C TRP A 133 12.25 4.67 -11.93
N GLY A 134 12.63 5.52 -10.98
CA GLY A 134 12.59 6.97 -11.15
C GLY A 134 13.45 7.45 -12.32
N LEU A 135 14.68 6.92 -12.44
CA LEU A 135 15.59 7.20 -13.54
C LEU A 135 15.10 6.61 -14.87
N TYR A 136 14.66 5.35 -14.88
CA TYR A 136 14.15 4.68 -16.08
C TYR A 136 12.97 5.44 -16.71
N ASN A 137 12.07 5.95 -15.87
CA ASN A 137 10.91 6.73 -16.31
C ASN A 137 11.23 8.22 -16.58
N ASN A 138 12.46 8.67 -16.33
CA ASN A 138 12.87 10.07 -16.38
C ASN A 138 11.95 11.01 -15.55
N ASN A 139 11.49 10.55 -14.38
CA ASN A 139 10.60 11.33 -13.52
C ASN A 139 11.38 12.03 -12.41
N ASN A 140 11.76 13.28 -12.68
CA ASN A 140 12.52 14.11 -11.74
C ASN A 140 11.81 14.31 -10.39
N GLU A 141 10.47 14.41 -10.38
CA GLU A 141 9.74 14.63 -9.13
C GLU A 141 9.83 13.42 -8.19
N ILE A 142 9.75 12.20 -8.74
CA ILE A 142 9.95 10.97 -7.95
C ILE A 142 11.40 10.86 -7.47
N ILE A 143 12.37 11.18 -8.33
CA ILE A 143 13.79 11.16 -7.97
C ILE A 143 14.06 12.14 -6.81
N GLU A 144 13.57 13.37 -6.92
CA GLU A 144 13.71 14.39 -5.88
C GLU A 144 13.09 13.92 -4.55
N LEU A 145 11.87 13.39 -4.56
CA LEU A 145 11.21 12.86 -3.35
C LEU A 145 12.03 11.74 -2.68
N LEU A 146 12.59 10.81 -3.46
CA LEU A 146 13.42 9.73 -2.94
C LEU A 146 14.72 10.26 -2.31
N LEU A 147 15.42 11.17 -2.98
CA LEU A 147 16.66 11.78 -2.50
C LEU A 147 16.43 12.64 -1.24
N GLU A 148 15.32 13.39 -1.20
CA GLU A 148 14.93 14.16 -0.02
C GLU A 148 14.62 13.25 1.17
N TYR A 149 13.90 12.15 0.95
CA TYR A 149 13.62 11.17 1.99
C TYR A 149 14.92 10.54 2.53
N ALA A 150 15.82 10.11 1.64
CA ALA A 150 17.13 9.55 1.98
C ALA A 150 17.94 10.50 2.86
N LYS A 151 18.09 11.75 2.41
CA LYS A 151 18.75 12.83 3.16
C LYS A 151 18.10 13.08 4.51
N LYS A 152 16.77 13.14 4.58
CA LYS A 152 16.03 13.38 5.83
C LYS A 152 16.23 12.25 6.85
N LYS A 153 16.33 10.99 6.39
CA LYS A 153 16.49 9.81 7.25
C LYS A 153 17.95 9.39 7.46
N ASN A 154 18.91 10.06 6.81
CA ASN A 154 20.34 9.73 6.81
C ASN A 154 20.61 8.28 6.36
N ILE A 155 19.95 7.86 5.29
CA ILE A 155 20.12 6.55 4.64
C ILE A 155 20.43 6.68 3.15
#